data_AF-A0A7Z9XTF7-F1
#
_entry.id   AF-A0A7Z9XTF7-F1
#
_cell.length_a   1.000
_cell.length_b   1.000
_cell.length_c   1.000
_cell.angle_alpha   90.00
_cell.angle_beta   90.00
_cell.angle_gamma   90.00
#
_symmetry.space_group_name_H-M   'P 1'
#
loop_
_entity.id
_entity.type
_entity.pdbx_description
1 polymer ?
#
loop_
_entity_poly.entity_id
_entity_poly.type
_entity_poly.pdbx_seq_one_letter_code
_entity_poly.pdbx_strand_id
1 'polypeptide(L)'
;MTILRKNRGLDYNLIHVTFLPMKPHAAQFKFHGCLTDFLEPEKQDRAISYAFRDHPGIKDPVESLGIPHSEVGKITVNGQQVNFSYQLQAHDQVEVYPLLPGKPASAEDACFIVDVNLGKLTRWLRLLGFDTLWRNNLKDR
;
A
#
# COMPACT_ATOMS: atom_id res chain seq x y z
N MET A 1 -18.00 18.56 -0.10
CA MET A 1 -19.28 18.09 0.46
C MET A 1 -19.61 18.98 1.65
N THR A 2 -20.67 19.78 1.55
CA THR A 2 -20.90 20.96 2.40
C THR A 2 -21.76 20.61 3.61
N ILE A 3 -21.31 20.92 4.82
CA ILE A 3 -22.13 20.85 6.03
C ILE A 3 -22.32 22.27 6.55
N LEU A 4 -23.53 22.83 6.37
CA LEU A 4 -23.93 24.13 6.91
C LEU A 4 -24.52 23.92 8.30
N ARG A 5 -23.88 24.49 9.34
CA ARG A 5 -24.51 24.64 10.65
C ARG A 5 -24.97 26.09 10.81
N LYS A 6 -26.29 26.29 10.81
CA LYS A 6 -26.94 27.59 11.03
C LYS A 6 -26.84 27.97 12.50
N ASN A 7 -26.29 29.16 12.81
CA ASN A 7 -26.52 29.80 14.10
C ASN A 7 -26.89 31.28 13.90
N ARG A 8 -27.83 31.74 14.72
CA ARG A 8 -28.55 33.01 14.62
C ARG A 8 -27.68 34.20 15.08
N GLY A 9 -27.83 35.35 14.41
CA GLY A 9 -27.54 36.67 14.97
C GLY A 9 -26.27 37.35 14.45
N LEU A 10 -26.46 38.14 13.39
CA LEU A 10 -25.80 39.39 13.02
C LEU A 10 -24.36 39.65 13.52
N ASP A 11 -23.41 39.48 12.58
CA ASP A 11 -22.31 40.39 12.22
C ASP A 11 -21.15 39.53 11.70
N TYR A 12 -21.24 39.17 10.42
CA TYR A 12 -20.20 38.43 9.72
C TYR A 12 -19.03 39.38 9.45
N ASN A 13 -18.12 39.50 10.42
CA ASN A 13 -16.74 39.70 10.05
C ASN A 13 -16.34 38.46 9.25
N LEU A 14 -16.19 38.64 7.93
CA LEU A 14 -15.52 37.68 7.06
C LEU A 14 -14.12 37.52 7.63
N ILE A 15 -13.93 36.51 8.49
CA ILE A 15 -12.59 35.99 8.75
C ILE A 15 -12.23 35.31 7.43
N HIS A 16 -11.63 36.07 6.53
CA HIS A 16 -10.80 35.51 5.49
C HIS A 16 -9.68 34.74 6.21
N VAL A 17 -9.95 33.49 6.57
CA VAL A 17 -8.89 32.51 6.79
C VAL A 17 -8.33 32.27 5.40
N THR A 18 -7.51 33.20 4.94
CA THR A 18 -6.69 33.00 3.76
C THR A 18 -5.77 31.85 4.12
N PHE A 19 -6.16 30.64 3.71
CA PHE A 19 -5.29 29.49 3.72
C PHE A 19 -4.13 29.90 2.82
N LEU A 20 -3.02 30.34 3.42
CA LEU A 20 -1.75 30.54 2.71
C LEU A 20 -1.55 29.27 1.87
N PRO A 21 -1.31 29.38 0.55
CA PRO A 21 -1.04 28.20 -0.25
C PRO A 21 0.28 27.60 0.25
N MET A 22 0.18 26.68 1.21
CA MET A 22 1.33 25.91 1.67
C MET A 22 1.84 25.14 0.47
N LYS A 23 3.10 25.41 0.11
CA LYS A 23 3.75 24.76 -1.03
C LYS A 23 3.61 23.25 -0.83
N PRO A 24 3.06 22.49 -1.80
CA PRO A 24 3.04 21.04 -1.68
C PRO A 24 4.49 20.56 -1.59
N HIS A 25 4.82 19.91 -0.50
CA HIS A 25 6.05 19.14 -0.39
C HIS A 25 5.93 17.92 -1.32
N ALA A 26 7.03 17.50 -1.91
CA ALA A 26 7.05 16.35 -2.79
C ALA A 26 8.22 15.44 -2.42
N ALA A 27 7.98 14.14 -2.39
CA ALA A 27 8.99 13.11 -2.24
C ALA A 27 8.93 12.16 -3.45
N GLN A 28 10.05 11.49 -3.73
CA GLN A 28 10.17 10.53 -4.81
C GLN A 28 10.20 9.12 -4.24
N PHE A 29 9.32 8.25 -4.72
CA PHE A 29 9.26 6.85 -4.32
C PHE A 29 9.73 5.94 -5.44
N LYS A 30 10.63 5.03 -5.14
CA LYS A 30 11.04 3.95 -6.03
C LYS A 30 10.75 2.61 -5.36
N PHE A 31 10.08 1.74 -6.09
CA PHE A 31 9.72 0.40 -5.63
C PHE A 31 10.59 -0.63 -6.33
N HIS A 32 10.93 -1.71 -5.63
CA HIS A 32 11.86 -2.72 -6.11
C HIS A 32 11.25 -4.13 -6.07
N GLY A 33 11.78 -5.04 -6.90
CA GLY A 33 11.39 -6.44 -6.91
C GLY A 33 9.90 -6.64 -7.15
N CYS A 34 9.27 -7.59 -6.46
CA CYS A 34 7.84 -7.87 -6.63
C CYS A 34 6.90 -6.72 -6.25
N LEU A 35 7.39 -5.63 -5.63
CA LEU A 35 6.55 -4.46 -5.37
C LEU A 35 6.16 -3.73 -6.66
N THR A 36 6.93 -3.88 -7.74
CA THR A 36 6.58 -3.27 -9.03
C THR A 36 5.32 -3.86 -9.63
N ASP A 37 4.94 -5.09 -9.27
CA ASP A 37 3.76 -5.78 -9.80
C ASP A 37 2.44 -5.14 -9.35
N PHE A 38 2.47 -4.33 -8.29
CA PHE A 38 1.34 -3.53 -7.81
C PHE A 38 1.18 -2.21 -8.57
N LEU A 39 2.17 -1.80 -9.36
CA LEU A 39 2.19 -0.53 -10.08
C LEU A 39 1.73 -0.73 -11.53
N GLU A 40 1.15 0.33 -12.10
CA GLU A 40 0.90 0.40 -13.54
C GLU A 40 2.21 0.20 -14.32
N PRO A 41 2.20 -0.50 -15.48
CA PRO A 41 3.40 -0.81 -16.25
C PRO A 41 4.31 0.39 -16.54
N GLU A 42 3.71 1.57 -16.72
CA GLU A 42 4.43 2.82 -17.01
C GLU A 42 5.27 3.35 -15.82
N LYS A 43 5.00 2.86 -14.61
CA LYS A 43 5.58 3.31 -13.34
C LYS A 43 6.53 2.30 -12.70
N GLN A 44 6.63 1.08 -13.23
CA GLN A 44 7.38 -0.03 -12.61
C GLN A 44 8.88 0.24 -12.44
N ASP A 45 9.50 1.01 -13.33
CA ASP A 45 10.93 1.33 -13.29
C ASP A 45 11.25 2.82 -13.02
N ARG A 46 10.25 3.59 -12.58
CA ARG A 46 10.39 5.05 -12.41
C ARG A 46 10.17 5.48 -10.98
N ALA A 47 10.85 6.56 -10.60
CA ALA A 47 10.55 7.26 -9.37
C ALA A 47 9.18 7.95 -9.51
N ILE A 48 8.27 7.65 -8.60
CA ILE A 48 6.93 8.24 -8.54
C ILE A 48 6.97 9.44 -7.61
N SER A 49 6.54 10.60 -8.11
CA SER A 49 6.41 11.81 -7.30
C SER A 49 5.14 11.75 -6.45
N TYR A 50 5.28 11.86 -5.13
CA TYR A 50 4.18 11.92 -4.18
C TYR A 50 4.13 13.29 -3.52
N ALA A 51 3.04 14.04 -3.74
CA ALA A 51 2.84 15.37 -3.18
C ALA A 51 2.04 15.31 -1.88
N PHE A 52 2.47 16.05 -0.87
CA PHE A 52 1.88 16.07 0.47
C PHE A 52 1.97 17.47 1.10
N ARG A 53 1.13 17.75 2.10
CA ARG A 53 1.02 19.08 2.72
C ARG A 53 1.64 19.16 4.11
N ASP A 54 1.56 18.08 4.87
CA ASP A 54 2.12 17.98 6.23
C ASP A 54 3.39 17.13 6.23
N HIS A 55 3.58 16.26 7.21
CA HIS A 55 4.60 15.22 7.22
C HIS A 55 3.90 13.89 7.49
N PRO A 56 3.33 13.21 6.48
CA PRO A 56 2.68 11.93 6.71
C PRO A 56 3.72 10.89 7.14
N GLY A 57 3.30 9.93 7.97
CA GLY A 57 4.10 8.74 8.21
C GLY A 57 4.28 7.97 6.92
N ILE A 58 5.47 7.44 6.63
CA ILE A 58 5.82 6.81 5.36
C ILE A 58 4.91 5.64 4.96
N LYS A 59 4.19 5.05 5.92
CA LYS A 59 3.17 4.03 5.68
C LYS A 59 2.03 4.53 4.80
N ASP A 60 1.48 5.72 5.07
CA ASP A 60 0.28 6.20 4.37
C ASP A 60 0.55 6.48 2.88
N PRO A 61 1.68 7.12 2.49
CA PRO A 61 2.07 7.26 1.09
C PRO A 61 2.29 5.92 0.39
N VAL A 62 2.94 4.95 1.07
CA VAL A 62 3.19 3.61 0.50
C VAL A 62 1.89 2.90 0.18
N GLU A 63 0.92 2.90 1.10
CA GLU A 63 -0.41 2.32 0.88
C GLU A 63 -1.20 3.10 -0.18
N SER A 64 -1.10 4.43 -0.19
CA SER A 64 -1.76 5.29 -1.19
C SER A 64 -1.23 5.07 -2.60
N LEU A 65 0.04 4.64 -2.73
CA LEU A 65 0.67 4.28 -4.00
C LEU A 65 0.32 2.83 -4.46
N GLY A 66 -0.52 2.13 -3.70
CA GLY A 66 -1.03 0.81 -4.03
C GLY A 66 -0.22 -0.35 -3.45
N ILE A 67 0.83 -0.06 -2.67
CA ILE A 67 1.67 -1.09 -2.07
C ILE A 67 1.14 -1.47 -0.69
N PRO A 68 0.75 -2.73 -0.44
CA PRO A 68 0.38 -3.17 0.89
C PRO A 68 1.62 -3.12 1.80
N HIS A 69 1.52 -2.48 2.97
CA HIS A 69 2.65 -2.42 3.90
C HIS A 69 3.13 -3.80 4.36
N SER A 70 2.28 -4.82 4.32
CA SER A 70 2.61 -6.23 4.63
C SER A 70 3.62 -6.83 3.65
N GLU A 71 3.66 -6.32 2.41
CA GLU A 71 4.60 -6.77 1.37
C GLU A 71 5.95 -6.05 1.45
N VAL A 72 6.10 -5.06 2.34
CA VAL A 72 7.30 -4.23 2.44
C VAL A 72 8.22 -4.77 3.54
N GLY A 73 9.47 -5.06 3.17
CA GLY A 73 10.49 -5.60 4.07
C GLY A 73 11.50 -4.58 4.55
N LYS A 74 11.88 -3.64 3.68
CA LYS A 74 12.88 -2.61 3.99
C LYS A 74 12.53 -1.31 3.31
N ILE A 75 12.71 -0.20 4.03
CA ILE A 75 12.54 1.15 3.52
C ILE A 75 13.86 1.90 3.75
N THR A 76 14.32 2.61 2.73
CA THR A 76 15.44 3.54 2.86
C THR A 76 15.04 4.93 2.38
N VAL A 77 15.40 5.96 3.13
CA VAL A 77 15.19 7.36 2.78
C VAL A 77 16.54 8.02 2.64
N ASN A 78 16.84 8.58 1.46
CA ASN A 78 18.12 9.20 1.14
C ASN A 78 19.33 8.26 1.46
N GLY A 79 19.14 6.95 1.22
CA GLY A 79 20.13 5.90 1.49
C GLY A 79 20.21 5.41 2.94
N GLN A 80 19.45 5.98 3.87
CA GLN A 80 19.40 5.56 5.29
C GLN A 80 18.20 4.64 5.52
N GLN A 81 18.42 3.50 6.18
CA GLN A 81 17.31 2.60 6.53
C GLN A 81 16.42 3.21 7.61
N VAL A 82 15.10 3.17 7.39
CA VAL A 82 14.10 3.70 8.31
C VAL A 82 12.99 2.68 8.55
N ASN A 83 12.15 2.95 9.56
CA ASN A 83 10.96 2.18 9.84
C ASN A 83 9.69 2.94 9.40
N PHE A 84 8.52 2.32 9.53
CA PHE A 84 7.23 2.92 9.17
C PHE A 84 6.83 4.16 9.99
N SER A 85 7.51 4.46 11.10
CA SER A 85 7.25 5.66 11.90
C SER A 85 7.91 6.92 11.32
N TYR A 86 8.78 6.76 10.31
CA TYR A 86 9.45 7.87 9.65
C TYR A 86 8.45 8.86 9.08
N GLN A 87 8.66 10.14 9.37
CA GLN A 87 7.84 11.26 8.91
C GLN A 87 8.45 11.82 7.63
N LEU A 88 7.66 11.83 6.56
CA LEU A 88 8.13 12.20 5.23
C LEU A 88 8.52 13.69 5.17
N GLN A 89 9.69 13.97 4.60
CA GLN A 89 10.21 15.31 4.40
C GLN A 89 10.23 15.69 2.92
N ALA A 90 10.24 17.00 2.69
CA ALA A 90 10.31 17.53 1.33
C ALA A 90 11.60 17.06 0.65
N HIS A 91 11.48 16.64 -0.61
CA HIS A 91 12.58 16.16 -1.46
C HIS A 91 13.18 14.81 -1.05
N ASP A 92 12.53 14.07 -0.14
CA ASP A 92 12.98 12.72 0.20
C ASP A 92 13.02 11.81 -1.02
N GLN A 93 14.10 11.04 -1.13
CA GLN A 93 14.22 9.91 -2.04
C GLN A 93 13.99 8.64 -1.25
N VAL A 94 12.80 8.08 -1.41
CA VAL A 94 12.35 6.87 -0.74
C VAL A 94 12.54 5.68 -1.67
N GLU A 95 13.27 4.67 -1.21
CA GLU A 95 13.33 3.36 -1.87
C GLU A 95 12.66 2.32 -0.97
N VAL A 96 11.74 1.56 -1.55
CA VAL A 96 10.94 0.56 -0.85
C VAL A 96 11.25 -0.81 -1.44
N TYR A 97 11.63 -1.74 -0.58
CA TYR A 97 12.06 -3.08 -0.95
C TYR A 97 11.07 -4.11 -0.39
N PRO A 98 10.83 -5.20 -1.15
CA PRO A 98 9.86 -6.20 -0.77
C PRO A 98 10.32 -6.95 0.48
N LEU A 99 9.34 -7.48 1.20
CA LEU A 99 9.57 -8.52 2.19
C LEU A 99 10.14 -9.71 1.43
N LEU A 100 11.36 -10.12 1.80
CA LEU A 100 11.95 -11.31 1.20
C LEU A 100 11.06 -12.50 1.58
N PRO A 101 10.49 -13.24 0.60
CA PRO A 101 9.75 -14.44 0.93
C PRO A 101 10.71 -15.38 1.65
N GLY A 102 10.25 -15.98 2.75
CA GLY A 102 10.91 -17.15 3.30
C GLY A 102 11.10 -18.16 2.16
N LYS A 103 12.26 -18.81 2.11
CA LYS A 103 12.63 -19.75 1.05
C LYS A 103 11.40 -20.62 0.70
N PRO A 104 10.85 -20.53 -0.53
CA PRO A 104 9.68 -21.33 -0.86
C PRO A 104 10.07 -22.79 -0.64
N ALA A 105 9.21 -23.55 0.06
CA ALA A 105 9.27 -25.00 -0.03
C ALA A 105 9.28 -25.35 -1.52
N SER A 106 10.06 -26.34 -1.94
CA SER A 106 10.22 -26.67 -3.36
C SER A 106 8.85 -26.72 -4.03
N ALA A 107 8.73 -26.34 -5.31
CA ALA A 107 7.44 -26.39 -6.02
C ALA A 107 6.79 -27.79 -5.99
N GLU A 108 7.62 -28.81 -5.74
CA GLU A 108 7.29 -30.21 -5.48
C GLU A 108 6.44 -30.43 -4.22
N ASP A 109 6.48 -29.50 -3.25
CA ASP A 109 5.79 -29.54 -1.96
C ASP A 109 4.68 -28.47 -1.82
N ALA A 110 4.34 -27.76 -2.91
CA ALA A 110 3.36 -26.66 -2.88
C ALA A 110 1.92 -27.17 -2.69
N CYS A 111 1.47 -27.25 -1.43
CA CYS A 111 0.08 -27.51 -1.07
C CYS A 111 -0.73 -26.19 -1.01
N PHE A 112 -1.80 -26.09 -1.81
CA PHE A 112 -2.69 -24.93 -1.79
C PHE A 112 -3.89 -25.18 -0.87
N ILE A 113 -4.14 -24.28 0.07
CA ILE A 113 -5.38 -24.25 0.85
C ILE A 113 -6.37 -23.35 0.10
N VAL A 114 -7.50 -23.92 -0.31
CA VAL A 114 -8.53 -23.21 -1.10
C VAL A 114 -9.76 -22.99 -0.22
N ASP A 115 -10.22 -21.74 -0.14
CA ASP A 115 -11.43 -21.35 0.57
C ASP A 115 -12.67 -22.06 -0.01
N VAL A 116 -13.67 -22.33 0.82
CA VAL A 116 -14.92 -23.05 0.50
C VAL A 116 -15.67 -22.40 -0.67
N ASN A 117 -15.54 -21.07 -0.82
CA ASN A 117 -16.17 -20.30 -1.89
C ASN A 117 -15.43 -20.39 -3.24
N LEU A 118 -14.26 -21.01 -3.28
CA LEU A 118 -13.42 -21.14 -4.47
C LEU A 118 -13.41 -22.55 -5.05
N GLY A 119 -14.48 -23.33 -4.84
CA GLY A 119 -14.59 -24.72 -5.33
C GLY A 119 -14.38 -24.89 -6.84
N LYS A 120 -14.65 -23.85 -7.65
CA LYS A 120 -14.28 -23.84 -9.06
C LYS A 120 -12.76 -23.82 -9.21
N LEU A 121 -12.04 -22.91 -8.56
CA LEU A 121 -10.58 -22.80 -8.61
C LEU A 121 -9.87 -24.11 -8.24
N THR A 122 -10.39 -24.84 -7.23
CA THR A 122 -9.87 -26.16 -6.83
C THR A 122 -9.82 -27.15 -8.00
N ARG A 123 -10.84 -27.18 -8.85
CA ARG A 123 -10.89 -28.08 -10.01
C ARG A 123 -9.82 -27.73 -11.05
N TRP A 124 -9.56 -26.45 -11.27
CA TRP A 124 -8.54 -25.99 -12.22
C TRP A 124 -7.13 -26.31 -11.71
N LEU A 125 -6.88 -26.13 -10.41
CA LEU A 125 -5.60 -26.48 -9.79
C LEU A 125 -5.29 -27.98 -9.88
N ARG A 126 -6.29 -28.86 -9.69
CA ARG A 126 -6.11 -30.32 -9.90
C ARG A 126 -5.82 -30.69 -11.34
N LEU A 127 -6.45 -30.02 -12.31
CA LEU A 127 -6.17 -30.26 -13.73
C LEU A 127 -4.75 -29.86 -14.12
N LEU A 128 -4.18 -28.86 -13.44
CA LEU A 128 -2.79 -28.41 -13.62
C LEU A 128 -1.77 -29.29 -12.86
N GLY A 129 -2.21 -30.33 -12.15
CA GLY A 129 -1.34 -31.27 -11.44
C GLY A 129 -0.96 -30.84 -10.02
N PHE A 130 -1.61 -29.82 -9.46
CA PHE A 130 -1.39 -29.43 -8.07
C PHE A 130 -2.25 -30.23 -7.10
N ASP A 131 -1.62 -30.78 -6.06
CA ASP A 131 -2.30 -31.46 -4.97
C ASP A 131 -3.10 -30.45 -4.13
N THR A 132 -4.43 -30.53 -4.23
CA THR A 132 -5.35 -29.66 -3.50
C THR A 132 -6.28 -30.48 -2.62
N LEU A 133 -6.10 -30.36 -1.30
CA LEU A 133 -7.00 -30.94 -0.30
C LEU A 133 -8.27 -30.08 -0.21
N TRP A 134 -9.40 -30.64 -0.63
CA TRP A 134 -10.72 -30.02 -0.50
C TRP A 134 -11.48 -30.71 0.64
N ARG A 135 -11.75 -29.99 1.74
CA ARG A 135 -12.65 -30.44 2.82
C ARG A 135 -13.81 -29.45 2.95
N ASN A 136 -15.00 -29.88 2.57
CA ASN A 136 -16.24 -29.10 2.68
C ASN A 136 -16.95 -29.26 4.04
N ASN A 137 -16.21 -29.36 5.14
CA ASN A 137 -16.84 -29.64 6.43
C ASN A 137 -16.07 -29.03 7.60
N LEU A 138 -16.01 -27.70 7.62
CA LEU A 138 -15.83 -26.96 8.86
C LEU A 138 -17.22 -26.52 9.30
N LYS A 139 -17.81 -27.26 10.23
CA LYS A 139 -18.93 -26.76 11.01
C LYS A 139 -18.37 -25.69 11.95
N ASP A 140 -18.71 -24.44 11.65
CA ASP A 140 -18.62 -23.33 12.58
C ASP A 140 -19.46 -23.65 13.82
N ARG A 141 -18.95 -23.35 15.01
CA ARG A 141 -19.61 -23.62 16.29
C ARG A 141 -19.52 -22.40 17.18
#